data_AF-A0A2D5Q8Y6-F1
#
_entry.id   AF-A0A2D5Q8Y6-F1
#
_cell.length_a   1.000
_cell.length_b   1.000
_cell.length_c   1.000
_cell.angle_alpha   90.00
_cell.angle_beta   90.00
_cell.angle_gamma   90.00
#
_symmetry.space_group_name_H-M   'P 1'
#
loop_
_entity.id
_entity.type
_entity.pdbx_description
1 polymer ?
#
loop_
_entity_poly.entity_id
_entity_poly.type
_entity_poly.pdbx_seq_one_letter_code
_entity_poly.pdbx_strand_id
1 'polypeptide(L)'
;MERSWSWQTVLLWAAAVVLVNVLWLNVAGQSAPNEINAEDQFQTYREVNISPVFGSSSPMPAAFETVFSSTSLDEGNVSYAIKLDNETTVHAWSGLLSDEAPVWTGELDPGTYTIETIVDEGIVVEQQLELKPLAAVQTVGHVVLTALLVLLAWGEQGVRALLARRAASQPTQQKEKAPFKPAGYSQEENPLAWDASDSPWREPLR
;
A
#
# COMPACT_ATOMS: atom_id res chain seq x y z
N MET A 1 1.38 -22.62 30.63
CA MET A 1 0.31 -21.62 30.63
C MET A 1 0.11 -21.18 29.19
N GLU A 2 -0.93 -21.71 28.54
CA GLU A 2 -1.31 -21.31 27.18
C GLU A 2 -1.83 -19.87 27.24
N ARG A 3 -1.09 -18.94 26.63
CA ARG A 3 -1.48 -17.54 26.57
C ARG A 3 -2.39 -17.37 25.36
N SER A 4 -3.70 -17.50 25.56
CA SER A 4 -4.69 -17.29 24.52
C SER A 4 -4.60 -15.85 23.98
N TRP A 5 -4.54 -15.70 22.66
CA TRP A 5 -4.70 -14.39 22.02
C TRP A 5 -6.04 -13.77 22.43
N SER A 6 -6.03 -12.49 22.81
CA SER A 6 -7.29 -11.77 22.98
C SER A 6 -7.94 -11.61 21.61
N TRP A 7 -9.25 -11.81 21.53
CA TRP A 7 -10.01 -11.63 20.29
C TRP A 7 -9.77 -10.26 19.65
N GLN A 8 -9.55 -9.22 20.46
CA GLN A 8 -9.19 -7.88 19.99
C GLN A 8 -7.87 -7.86 19.21
N THR A 9 -6.84 -8.58 19.68
CA THR A 9 -5.54 -8.66 18.98
C THR A 9 -5.69 -9.40 17.66
N VAL A 10 -6.48 -10.48 17.62
CA VAL A 10 -6.75 -11.23 16.38
C VAL A 10 -7.46 -10.35 15.36
N LEU A 11 -8.50 -9.64 15.77
CA LEU A 11 -9.26 -8.73 14.92
C LEU A 11 -8.40 -7.58 14.39
N LEU A 12 -7.52 -7.02 15.22
CA LEU A 12 -6.60 -5.96 14.81
C LEU A 12 -5.64 -6.44 13.72
N TRP A 13 -5.05 -7.63 13.88
CA TRP A 13 -4.17 -8.19 12.86
C TRP A 13 -4.91 -8.57 11.58
N ALA A 14 -6.14 -9.09 11.68
CA ALA A 14 -6.99 -9.34 10.52
C ALA A 14 -7.30 -8.05 9.76
N ALA A 15 -7.65 -6.97 10.48
CA ALA A 15 -7.86 -5.65 9.88
C ALA A 15 -6.59 -5.11 9.21
N ALA A 16 -5.43 -5.31 9.82
CA ALA A 16 -4.14 -4.93 9.25
C ALA A 16 -3.82 -5.71 7.96
N VAL A 17 -4.07 -7.03 7.92
CA VAL A 17 -3.94 -7.84 6.69
C VAL A 17 -4.81 -7.25 5.58
N VAL A 18 -6.07 -6.96 5.87
CA VAL A 18 -7.00 -6.40 4.89
C VAL A 18 -6.51 -5.04 4.39
N LEU A 19 -6.16 -4.13 5.30
CA LEU A 19 -5.69 -2.79 4.93
C LEU A 19 -4.44 -2.82 4.06
N VAL A 20 -3.45 -3.62 4.42
CA VAL A 20 -2.21 -3.72 3.65
C VAL A 20 -2.46 -4.31 2.26
N ASN A 21 -3.31 -5.34 2.16
CA ASN A 21 -3.62 -5.93 0.86
C ASN A 21 -4.45 -4.99 -0.03
N VAL A 22 -5.36 -4.19 0.55
CA VAL A 22 -6.11 -3.16 -0.19
C VAL A 22 -5.16 -2.06 -0.69
N LEU A 23 -4.24 -1.59 0.16
CA LEU A 23 -3.23 -0.62 -0.24
C LEU A 23 -2.38 -1.16 -1.40
N TRP A 24 -1.91 -2.42 -1.27
CA TRP A 24 -1.12 -3.06 -2.31
C TRP A 24 -1.89 -3.20 -3.62
N LEU A 25 -3.17 -3.57 -3.59
CA LEU A 25 -4.01 -3.65 -4.78
C LEU A 25 -4.07 -2.30 -5.52
N ASN A 26 -4.19 -1.20 -4.78
CA ASN A 26 -4.22 0.14 -5.37
C ASN A 26 -2.88 0.50 -6.02
N VAL A 27 -1.77 0.28 -5.31
CA VAL A 27 -0.41 0.56 -5.80
C VAL A 27 -0.08 -0.31 -7.01
N ALA A 28 -0.46 -1.60 -6.99
CA ALA A 28 -0.22 -2.52 -8.09
C ALA A 28 -0.96 -2.13 -9.37
N GLY A 29 -2.12 -1.48 -9.25
CA GLY A 29 -2.94 -1.03 -10.38
C GLY A 29 -2.47 0.26 -11.05
N GLN A 30 -1.47 0.95 -10.51
CA GLN A 30 -0.99 2.22 -11.09
C GLN A 30 -0.27 1.99 -12.42
N SER A 31 -0.51 2.91 -13.37
CA SER A 31 0.19 2.96 -14.65
C SER A 31 1.43 3.85 -14.58
N ALA A 32 2.44 3.47 -15.34
CA ALA A 32 3.64 4.24 -15.63
C ALA A 32 3.54 4.67 -17.11
N PRO A 33 3.24 5.94 -17.39
CA PRO A 33 3.17 6.43 -18.76
C PRO A 33 4.59 6.59 -19.34
N ASN A 34 4.76 6.17 -20.58
CA ASN A 34 5.99 6.34 -21.35
C ASN A 34 5.65 7.00 -22.69
N GLU A 35 6.18 8.20 -22.89
CA GLU A 35 5.99 8.96 -24.10
C GLU A 35 6.90 8.39 -25.21
N ILE A 36 6.30 7.98 -26.31
CA ILE A 36 7.00 7.33 -27.42
C ILE A 36 7.30 8.34 -28.51
N ASN A 37 6.28 9.06 -28.96
CA ASN A 37 6.40 10.16 -29.90
C ASN A 37 5.55 11.32 -29.39
N ALA A 38 6.07 12.52 -29.61
CA ALA A 38 5.42 13.79 -29.32
C ALA A 38 5.51 14.68 -30.56
N GLU A 39 4.72 15.76 -30.59
CA GLU A 39 4.60 16.63 -31.76
C GLU A 39 5.95 17.16 -32.27
N ASP A 40 6.87 17.49 -31.35
CA ASP A 40 8.18 18.06 -31.65
C ASP A 40 9.30 17.00 -31.77
N GLN A 41 8.99 15.74 -31.45
CA GLN A 41 9.95 14.64 -31.35
C GLN A 41 9.40 13.38 -32.00
N PHE A 42 9.11 13.45 -33.30
CA PHE A 42 8.74 12.26 -34.06
C PHE A 42 9.98 11.45 -34.49
N GLN A 43 9.92 10.13 -34.30
CA GLN A 43 10.83 9.18 -34.94
C GLN A 43 10.05 7.97 -35.47
N THR A 44 10.39 7.53 -36.69
CA THR A 44 9.79 6.35 -37.32
C THR A 44 10.03 5.09 -36.51
N TYR A 45 11.18 4.96 -35.87
CA TYR A 45 11.54 3.80 -35.06
C TYR A 45 11.93 4.27 -33.66
N ARG A 46 11.16 3.88 -32.66
CA ARG A 46 11.40 4.18 -31.25
C ARG A 46 11.67 2.89 -30.50
N GLU A 47 12.81 2.81 -29.83
CA GLU A 47 13.13 1.67 -28.97
C GLU A 47 12.70 1.93 -27.53
N VAL A 48 12.04 0.95 -26.92
CA VAL A 48 11.57 0.98 -25.54
C VAL A 48 12.04 -0.29 -24.85
N ASN A 49 12.83 -0.15 -23.80
CA ASN A 49 13.24 -1.27 -22.98
C ASN A 49 12.28 -1.44 -21.80
N ILE A 50 11.55 -2.56 -21.81
CA ILE A 50 10.65 -2.96 -20.73
C ILE A 50 11.44 -3.85 -19.76
N SER A 51 11.87 -3.24 -18.65
CA SER A 51 12.69 -3.92 -17.65
C SER A 51 11.87 -4.85 -16.73
N PRO A 52 12.42 -6.00 -16.33
CA PRO A 52 11.77 -6.89 -15.38
C PRO A 52 11.62 -6.24 -14.00
N VAL A 53 10.48 -6.48 -13.36
CA VAL A 53 10.14 -5.90 -12.04
C VAL A 53 10.46 -6.91 -10.95
N PHE A 54 11.30 -6.53 -9.99
CA PHE A 54 11.82 -7.41 -8.93
C PHE A 54 12.44 -8.73 -9.44
N GLY A 55 13.03 -8.70 -10.64
CA GLY A 55 13.60 -9.89 -11.28
C GLY A 55 12.57 -10.89 -11.81
N SER A 56 11.29 -10.53 -11.85
CA SER A 56 10.24 -11.34 -12.46
C SER A 56 10.25 -11.21 -13.98
N SER A 57 10.05 -12.34 -14.67
CA SER A 57 9.79 -12.40 -16.12
C SER A 57 8.30 -12.41 -16.44
N SER A 58 7.43 -11.95 -15.52
CA SER A 58 5.99 -11.95 -15.73
C SER A 58 5.58 -10.88 -16.75
N PRO A 59 4.64 -11.18 -17.67
CA PRO A 59 4.10 -10.19 -18.60
C PRO A 59 3.50 -8.99 -17.86
N MET A 60 3.70 -7.80 -18.40
CA MET A 60 3.18 -6.55 -17.88
C MET A 60 1.96 -6.09 -18.67
N PRO A 61 0.82 -5.83 -18.03
CA PRO A 61 -0.31 -5.21 -18.70
C PRO A 61 0.09 -3.85 -19.27
N ALA A 62 -0.26 -3.63 -20.53
CA ALA A 62 0.09 -2.45 -21.29
C ALA A 62 -1.13 -1.90 -22.05
N ALA A 63 -1.18 -0.58 -22.19
CA ALA A 63 -2.07 0.10 -23.11
C ALA A 63 -1.26 1.03 -24.01
N PHE A 64 -1.57 1.05 -25.30
CA PHE A 64 -0.90 1.91 -26.26
C PHE A 64 -1.92 2.81 -26.95
N GLU A 65 -1.73 4.11 -26.77
CA GLU A 65 -2.55 5.17 -27.35
C GLU A 65 -1.77 5.86 -28.46
N THR A 66 -2.46 6.20 -29.54
CA THR A 66 -1.88 6.87 -30.69
C THR A 66 -2.86 7.87 -31.25
N VAL A 67 -2.39 9.09 -31.46
CA VAL A 67 -3.15 10.17 -32.10
C VAL A 67 -2.35 10.66 -33.31
N PHE A 68 -3.03 10.70 -34.45
CA PHE A 68 -2.50 11.29 -35.68
C PHE A 68 -3.25 12.58 -35.95
N SER A 69 -2.53 13.65 -36.25
CA SER A 69 -3.13 14.94 -36.58
C SER A 69 -2.36 15.65 -37.70
N SER A 70 -2.98 16.58 -38.40
CA SER A 70 -2.29 17.44 -39.37
C SER A 70 -2.92 18.82 -39.42
N THR A 71 -2.12 19.82 -39.77
CA THR A 71 -2.57 21.21 -39.98
C THR A 71 -2.62 21.60 -41.45
N SER A 72 -2.12 20.74 -42.35
CA SER A 72 -1.93 21.05 -43.77
C SER A 72 -2.44 19.96 -44.72
N LEU A 73 -2.72 18.75 -44.22
CA LEU A 73 -3.21 17.62 -45.00
C LEU A 73 -4.61 17.20 -44.55
N ASP A 74 -5.49 16.96 -45.52
CA ASP A 74 -6.84 16.45 -45.28
C ASP A 74 -6.90 14.91 -45.31
N GLU A 75 -5.91 14.26 -45.95
CA GLU A 75 -5.81 12.81 -46.12
C GLU A 75 -4.34 12.35 -46.06
N GLY A 76 -4.11 11.12 -45.60
CA GLY A 76 -2.79 10.50 -45.54
C GLY A 76 -2.87 9.08 -44.98
N ASN A 77 -1.91 8.23 -45.32
CA ASN A 77 -1.82 6.89 -44.75
C ASN A 77 -1.02 6.93 -43.46
N VAL A 78 -1.53 6.25 -42.44
CA VAL A 78 -0.90 6.15 -41.12
C VAL A 78 -0.89 4.70 -40.66
N SER A 79 0.20 4.30 -40.03
CA SER A 79 0.29 2.97 -39.43
C SER A 79 1.29 2.96 -38.29
N TYR A 80 1.08 2.01 -37.38
CA TYR A 80 2.05 1.69 -36.36
C TYR A 80 2.14 0.18 -36.12
N ALA A 81 3.30 -0.27 -35.66
CA ALA A 81 3.54 -1.65 -35.25
C ALA A 81 4.40 -1.70 -33.99
N ILE A 82 4.04 -2.59 -33.07
CA ILE A 82 4.81 -2.90 -31.86
C ILE A 82 5.54 -4.22 -32.13
N LYS A 83 6.86 -4.19 -32.12
CA LYS A 83 7.72 -5.35 -32.40
C LYS A 83 8.59 -5.68 -31.19
N LEU A 84 8.61 -6.94 -30.77
CA LEU A 84 9.57 -7.46 -29.80
C LEU A 84 10.86 -7.86 -30.51
N ASP A 85 11.99 -7.35 -30.01
CA ASP A 85 13.36 -7.59 -30.51
C ASP A 85 13.52 -7.32 -32.01
N ASN A 86 12.67 -6.43 -32.56
CA ASN A 86 12.57 -6.12 -34.00
C ASN A 86 12.25 -7.33 -34.91
N GLU A 87 11.84 -8.48 -34.34
CA GLU A 87 11.55 -9.72 -35.07
C GLU A 87 10.07 -10.08 -35.00
N THR A 88 9.48 -10.02 -33.80
CA THR A 88 8.12 -10.52 -33.56
C THR A 88 7.13 -9.37 -33.46
N THR A 89 6.21 -9.26 -34.41
CA THR A 89 5.11 -8.28 -34.32
C THR A 89 4.10 -8.71 -33.26
N VAL A 90 4.00 -7.93 -32.18
CA VAL A 90 3.01 -8.13 -31.12
C VAL A 90 1.66 -7.57 -31.53
N HIS A 91 1.66 -6.38 -32.13
CA HIS A 91 0.45 -5.72 -32.60
C HIS A 91 0.79 -4.78 -33.76
N ALA A 92 -0.16 -4.58 -34.66
CA ALA A 92 -0.05 -3.61 -35.73
C ALA A 92 -1.43 -3.07 -36.10
N TRP A 93 -1.44 -1.81 -36.53
CA TRP A 93 -2.62 -1.14 -37.03
C TRP A 93 -2.25 -0.23 -38.20
N SER A 94 -3.16 -0.12 -39.17
CA SER A 94 -3.02 0.75 -40.33
C SER A 94 -4.37 1.34 -40.71
N GLY A 95 -4.40 2.60 -41.09
CA GLY A 95 -5.60 3.31 -41.49
C GLY A 95 -5.28 4.62 -42.21
N LEU A 96 -6.30 5.45 -42.35
CA LEU A 96 -6.18 6.81 -42.88
C LEU A 96 -6.06 7.82 -41.74
N LEU A 97 -5.56 9.02 -42.04
CA LEU A 97 -5.49 10.15 -41.10
C LEU A 97 -6.86 10.52 -40.51
N SER A 98 -7.94 10.25 -41.25
CA SER A 98 -9.33 10.44 -40.80
C SER A 98 -9.84 9.35 -39.86
N ASP A 99 -9.12 8.23 -39.73
CA ASP A 99 -9.50 7.12 -38.86
C ASP A 99 -8.96 7.35 -37.44
N GLU A 100 -9.81 7.15 -36.43
CA GLU A 100 -9.38 7.14 -35.04
C GLU A 100 -8.67 5.80 -34.74
N ALA A 101 -7.38 5.88 -34.39
CA ALA A 101 -6.62 4.70 -34.00
C ALA A 101 -7.15 4.14 -32.67
N PRO A 102 -7.56 2.87 -32.60
CA PRO A 102 -8.07 2.30 -31.37
C PRO A 102 -6.95 2.15 -30.34
N VAL A 103 -7.27 2.41 -29.07
CA VAL A 103 -6.36 2.12 -27.95
C VAL A 103 -6.12 0.62 -27.88
N TRP A 104 -4.88 0.21 -28.10
CA TRP A 104 -4.49 -1.18 -27.95
C TRP A 104 -4.33 -1.51 -26.47
N THR A 105 -4.80 -2.68 -26.05
CA THR A 105 -4.57 -3.21 -24.70
C THR A 105 -4.09 -4.65 -24.79
N GLY A 106 -3.10 -4.99 -23.99
CA GLY A 106 -2.48 -6.32 -24.01
C GLY A 106 -1.49 -6.52 -22.87
N GLU A 107 -0.66 -7.55 -23.00
CA GLU A 107 0.43 -7.83 -22.08
C GLU A 107 1.75 -7.84 -22.86
N LEU A 108 2.79 -7.24 -22.30
CA LEU A 108 4.13 -7.18 -22.86
C LEU A 108 5.10 -7.89 -21.93
N ASP A 109 5.82 -8.88 -22.45
CA ASP A 109 6.92 -9.52 -21.73
C ASP A 109 8.07 -8.52 -21.53
N PRO A 110 8.88 -8.67 -20.46
CA PRO A 110 10.11 -7.91 -20.33
C PRO A 110 11.05 -8.15 -21.52
N GLY A 111 11.53 -7.07 -22.13
CA GLY A 111 12.31 -7.14 -23.37
C GLY A 111 12.46 -5.78 -24.04
N THR A 112 13.14 -5.78 -25.19
CA THR A 112 13.32 -4.57 -26.00
C THR A 112 12.27 -4.54 -27.10
N TYR A 113 11.48 -3.47 -27.12
CA TYR A 113 10.45 -3.26 -28.11
C TYR A 113 10.86 -2.15 -29.07
N THR A 114 10.52 -2.32 -30.34
CA THR A 114 10.60 -1.29 -31.36
C THR A 114 9.19 -0.93 -31.78
N ILE A 115 8.83 0.34 -31.59
CA ILE A 115 7.61 0.93 -32.11
C ILE A 115 7.97 1.55 -33.44
N GLU A 116 7.41 0.98 -34.51
CA GLU A 116 7.54 1.48 -35.87
C GLU A 116 6.29 2.26 -36.22
N THR A 117 6.45 3.53 -36.60
CA THR A 117 5.34 4.41 -36.99
C THR A 117 5.62 5.01 -38.35
N ILE A 118 4.76 4.71 -39.32
CA ILE A 118 4.89 5.17 -40.71
C ILE A 118 3.73 6.12 -40.99
N VAL A 119 4.08 7.35 -41.34
CA VAL A 119 3.15 8.43 -41.68
C VAL A 119 3.69 9.24 -42.85
N ASP A 120 2.78 9.88 -43.59
CA ASP A 120 3.13 10.84 -44.64
C ASP A 120 3.70 12.16 -44.06
N GLU A 121 4.48 12.89 -44.86
CA GLU A 121 5.12 14.14 -44.44
C GLU A 121 4.10 15.23 -44.08
N GLY A 122 4.23 15.84 -42.90
CA GLY A 122 3.29 16.85 -42.40
C GLY A 122 2.19 16.32 -41.50
N ILE A 123 2.20 15.02 -41.19
CA ILE A 123 1.40 14.41 -40.12
C ILE A 123 2.19 14.48 -38.80
N VAL A 124 1.52 14.98 -37.77
CA VAL A 124 1.97 15.03 -36.39
C VAL A 124 1.49 13.77 -35.67
N VAL A 125 2.35 13.23 -34.81
CA VAL A 125 2.14 11.94 -34.14
C VAL A 125 2.37 12.09 -32.65
N GLU A 126 1.36 11.73 -31.87
CA GLU A 126 1.48 11.57 -30.42
C GLU A 126 1.22 10.11 -30.06
N GLN A 127 2.14 9.51 -29.32
CA GLN A 127 2.07 8.10 -28.93
C GLN A 127 2.49 7.93 -27.49
N GLN A 128 1.66 7.22 -26.72
CA GLN A 128 1.91 6.93 -25.32
C GLN A 128 1.72 5.45 -25.04
N LEU A 129 2.71 4.88 -24.36
CA LEU A 129 2.67 3.51 -23.85
C LEU A 129 2.49 3.56 -22.34
N GLU A 130 1.35 3.08 -21.85
CA GLU A 130 1.10 2.93 -20.42
C GLU A 130 1.42 1.51 -19.97
N LEU A 131 2.36 1.35 -19.04
CA LEU A 131 2.72 0.06 -18.47
C LEU A 131 2.22 -0.05 -17.03
N LYS A 132 1.77 -1.23 -16.61
CA LYS A 132 1.42 -1.51 -15.21
C LYS A 132 2.44 -2.46 -14.58
N PRO A 133 3.65 -1.99 -14.22
CA PRO A 133 4.75 -2.85 -13.82
C PRO A 133 4.45 -3.68 -12.57
N LEU A 134 3.76 -3.09 -11.59
CA LEU A 134 3.47 -3.75 -10.33
C LEU A 134 2.28 -4.72 -10.43
N ALA A 135 1.42 -4.60 -11.45
CA ALA A 135 0.33 -5.54 -11.70
C ALA A 135 0.88 -6.93 -12.05
N ALA A 136 2.00 -6.99 -12.79
CA ALA A 136 2.67 -8.25 -13.16
C ALA A 136 3.11 -9.08 -11.94
N VAL A 137 3.43 -8.41 -10.82
CA VAL A 137 3.90 -9.04 -9.58
C VAL A 137 2.88 -8.95 -8.44
N GLN A 138 1.64 -8.59 -8.75
CA GLN A 138 0.61 -8.30 -7.75
C GLN A 138 0.37 -9.47 -6.81
N THR A 139 0.19 -10.68 -7.34
CA THR A 139 -0.06 -11.89 -6.52
C THR A 139 1.10 -12.18 -5.58
N VAL A 140 2.34 -12.07 -6.07
CA VAL A 140 3.55 -12.27 -5.26
C VAL A 140 3.60 -11.23 -4.14
N GLY A 141 3.29 -9.96 -4.44
CA GLY A 141 3.21 -8.90 -3.45
C GLY A 141 2.19 -9.20 -2.34
N HIS A 142 0.99 -9.66 -2.67
CA HIS A 142 -0.03 -10.06 -1.68
C HIS A 142 0.49 -11.15 -0.73
N VAL A 143 1.14 -12.17 -1.29
CA VAL A 143 1.70 -13.29 -0.51
C VAL A 143 2.81 -12.81 0.42
N VAL A 144 3.78 -12.05 -0.10
CA VAL A 144 4.93 -11.55 0.67
C VAL A 144 4.47 -10.60 1.77
N LEU A 145 3.60 -9.64 1.46
CA LEU A 145 3.10 -8.69 2.46
C LEU A 145 2.32 -9.39 3.57
N THR A 146 1.45 -10.34 3.21
CA THR A 146 0.68 -11.10 4.19
C THR A 146 1.61 -11.96 5.07
N ALA A 147 2.59 -12.63 4.48
CA ALA A 147 3.57 -13.44 5.22
C ALA A 147 4.39 -12.58 6.19
N LEU A 148 4.89 -11.42 5.76
CA LEU A 148 5.61 -10.48 6.61
C LEU A 148 4.74 -10.00 7.77
N LEU A 149 3.46 -9.72 7.51
CA LEU A 149 2.54 -9.26 8.53
C LEU A 149 2.25 -10.34 9.60
N VAL A 150 2.10 -11.60 9.17
CA VAL A 150 1.97 -12.74 10.09
C VAL A 150 3.24 -12.92 10.93
N LEU A 151 4.42 -12.82 10.31
CA LEU A 151 5.70 -12.90 11.03
C LEU A 151 5.84 -11.77 12.05
N LEU A 152 5.43 -10.54 11.71
CA LEU A 152 5.42 -9.42 12.63
C LEU A 152 4.47 -9.64 13.81
N ALA A 153 3.28 -10.20 13.55
CA ALA A 153 2.31 -10.53 14.60
C ALA A 153 2.86 -11.52 15.63
N TRP A 154 3.62 -12.52 15.18
CA TRP A 154 4.31 -13.47 16.07
C TRP A 154 5.56 -12.86 16.71
N GLY A 155 6.32 -12.06 15.98
CA GLY A 155 7.50 -11.36 16.49
C GLY A 155 7.16 -10.43 17.66
N GLU A 156 6.04 -9.72 17.58
CA GLU A 156 5.54 -8.88 18.67
C GLU A 156 5.34 -9.67 19.97
N GLN A 157 4.79 -10.88 19.89
CA GLN A 157 4.62 -11.75 21.06
C GLN A 157 5.97 -12.13 21.67
N GLY A 158 6.96 -12.44 20.84
CA GLY A 158 8.33 -12.74 21.27
C GLY A 158 8.97 -11.56 22.01
N VAL A 159 8.87 -10.35 21.45
CA VAL A 159 9.39 -9.12 22.08
C VAL A 159 8.66 -8.82 23.39
N ARG A 160 7.32 -8.90 23.41
CA ARG A 160 6.52 -8.70 24.64
C ARG A 160 6.88 -9.71 25.72
N ALA A 161 7.10 -10.99 25.36
CA ALA A 161 7.53 -12.02 26.31
C ALA A 161 8.93 -11.75 26.87
N LEU A 162 9.87 -11.31 26.03
CA LEU A 162 11.22 -10.95 26.45
C LEU A 162 11.23 -9.74 27.39
N LEU A 163 10.44 -8.70 27.07
CA LEU A 163 10.26 -7.53 27.93
C LEU A 163 9.62 -7.90 29.27
N ALA A 164 8.58 -8.74 29.27
CA ALA A 164 7.95 -9.23 30.50
C ALA A 164 8.92 -10.02 31.38
N ARG A 165 9.78 -10.87 30.78
CA ARG A 165 10.84 -11.58 31.51
C ARG A 165 11.86 -10.63 32.12
N ARG A 166 12.29 -9.60 31.39
CA ARG A 166 13.21 -8.57 31.90
C ARG A 166 12.58 -7.76 33.05
N ALA A 167 11.31 -7.38 32.93
CA ALA A 167 10.58 -6.68 33.99
C ALA A 167 10.40 -7.54 35.25
N ALA A 168 10.09 -8.84 35.10
CA ALA A 168 9.98 -9.78 36.20
C ALA A 168 11.33 -10.08 36.88
N SER A 169 12.45 -9.84 36.18
CA SER A 169 13.81 -10.05 36.68
C SER A 169 14.33 -8.83 37.46
N GLN A 170 13.63 -7.69 37.42
CA GLN A 170 13.91 -6.59 38.34
C GLN A 170 13.41 -6.99 39.74
N PRO A 171 14.24 -6.85 40.80
CA PRO A 171 13.81 -7.19 42.15
C PRO A 171 12.59 -6.33 42.47
N THR A 172 11.45 -6.98 42.68
CA THR A 172 10.23 -6.34 43.15
C THR A 172 10.59 -5.60 44.43
N GLN A 173 10.70 -4.27 44.40
CA GLN A 173 10.56 -3.51 45.63
C GLN A 173 9.18 -3.87 46.16
N GLN A 174 9.15 -4.71 47.19
CA GLN A 174 7.92 -5.02 47.91
C GLN A 174 7.34 -3.66 48.28
N LYS A 175 6.23 -3.28 47.66
CA LYS A 175 5.42 -2.18 48.14
C LYS A 175 4.93 -2.64 49.50
N GLU A 176 5.65 -2.22 50.53
CA GLU A 176 5.37 -2.52 51.93
C GLU A 176 3.88 -2.24 52.14
N LYS A 177 3.11 -3.30 52.37
CA LYS A 177 1.72 -3.13 52.79
C LYS A 177 1.82 -2.51 54.16
N ALA A 178 1.65 -1.19 54.23
CA ALA A 178 1.50 -0.49 55.50
C ALA A 178 0.46 -1.28 56.32
N PRO A 179 0.79 -1.71 57.55
CA PRO A 179 -0.03 -2.67 58.30
C PRO A 179 -1.38 -2.09 58.76
N PHE A 180 -1.64 -0.82 58.50
CA PHE A 180 -2.87 -0.14 58.86
C PHE A 180 -3.75 0.04 57.63
N LYS A 181 -4.71 -0.87 57.46
CA LYS A 181 -5.97 -0.50 56.78
C LYS A 181 -6.63 0.57 57.65
N PRO A 182 -6.91 1.80 57.17
CA PRO A 182 -7.94 2.60 57.81
C PRO A 182 -9.26 1.84 57.62
N ALA A 183 -9.96 1.59 58.71
CA ALA A 183 -11.32 1.07 58.65
C ALA A 183 -12.14 2.00 57.73
N GLY A 184 -12.84 1.42 56.77
CA GLY A 184 -13.80 2.16 55.96
C GLY A 184 -14.82 2.79 56.90
N TYR A 185 -14.98 4.11 56.81
CA TYR A 185 -16.07 4.82 57.47
C TYR A 185 -17.40 4.26 56.94
N SER A 186 -18.07 3.43 57.74
CA SER A 186 -19.51 3.22 57.61
C SER A 186 -20.19 4.50 58.09
N GLN A 187 -20.81 5.22 57.17
CA GLN A 187 -21.49 6.50 57.39
C GLN A 187 -22.85 6.34 58.10
N GLU A 188 -22.94 5.50 59.15
CA GLU A 188 -24.21 5.29 59.87
C GLU A 188 -24.12 5.23 61.40
N GLU A 189 -22.93 5.33 62.01
CA GLU A 189 -22.83 5.47 63.47
C GLU A 189 -21.90 6.64 63.80
N ASN A 190 -22.50 7.78 64.15
CA ASN A 190 -21.78 8.96 64.62
C ASN A 190 -21.31 8.71 66.06
N PRO A 191 -20.02 8.40 66.33
CA PRO A 191 -19.55 8.05 67.67
C PRO A 191 -19.28 9.28 68.54
N LEU A 192 -19.70 10.48 68.09
CA LEU A 192 -19.43 11.78 68.73
C LEU A 192 -20.73 12.46 69.21
N ALA A 193 -21.79 11.71 69.49
CA ALA A 193 -22.88 12.22 70.32
C ALA A 193 -22.45 12.18 71.80
N TRP A 194 -21.63 13.15 72.20
CA TRP A 194 -21.31 13.37 73.61
C TRP A 194 -22.56 13.91 74.33
N ASP A 195 -22.99 13.26 75.41
CA ASP A 195 -23.98 13.84 76.31
C ASP A 195 -23.39 15.11 76.92
N ALA A 196 -24.14 16.21 76.89
CA ALA A 196 -23.68 17.53 77.31
C ALA A 196 -23.31 17.59 78.82
N SER A 197 -23.65 16.56 79.58
CA SER A 197 -23.25 16.40 80.98
C SER A 197 -21.81 15.92 81.19
N ASP A 198 -21.13 15.41 80.15
CA ASP A 198 -19.82 14.74 80.27
C ASP A 198 -18.70 15.43 79.46
N SER A 199 -18.83 16.73 79.21
CA SER A 199 -17.75 17.52 78.60
C SER A 199 -16.61 17.75 79.62
N PRO A 200 -15.35 17.42 79.27
CA PRO A 200 -14.18 17.64 80.12
C PRO A 200 -13.78 19.11 80.25
N TRP A 201 -14.43 20.01 79.51
CA TRP A 201 -14.21 21.46 79.58
C TRP A 201 -15.40 22.15 80.25
N ARG A 202 -15.49 22.05 81.58
CA ARG A 202 -16.36 22.95 82.37
C ARG A 202 -15.74 24.34 82.42
N GLU A 203 -16.54 25.36 82.14
CA GLU A 203 -16.21 26.72 82.56
C GLU A 203 -16.33 26.83 84.09
N PRO A 204 -15.40 27.49 84.79
CA PRO A 204 -15.49 27.66 86.23
C PRO A 204 -16.71 28.50 86.60
N LEU A 205 -17.40 28.11 87.68
CA LEU A 205 -18.43 28.93 88.29
C LEU A 205 -17.79 30.22 88.80
N ARG A 206 -18.40 31.38 88.50
CA ARG A 206 -18.03 32.67 89.11
C ARG A 206 -18.35 32.69 90.60
#